data_AF-A0A258WX69-F1
#
_entry.id   AF-A0A258WX69-F1
#
_cell.length_a   1.000
_cell.length_b   1.000
_cell.length_c   1.000
_cell.angle_alpha   90.00
_cell.angle_beta   90.00
_cell.angle_gamma   90.00
#
_symmetry.space_group_name_H-M   'P 1'
#
loop_
_entity.id
_entity.type
_entity.pdbx_description
1 polymer ?
#
loop_
_entity_poly.entity_id
_entity_poly.type
_entity_poly.pdbx_seq_one_letter_code
_entity_poly.pdbx_strand_id
1 'polypeptide(L)' 'MTMTINVKDRFADQVMAFLKTLPKDAVEVESSRPWYADEVKRRVEEYKSGKMETYPLDQDFWDSMDKRIDEMDSH' A
#
# COMPACT_ATOMS: atom_id res chain seq x y z
N MET A 1 13.65 -6.80 -25.55
CA MET A 1 13.29 -5.37 -25.61
C MET A 1 12.11 -5.18 -24.67
N THR A 2 12.22 -4.30 -23.69
CA THR A 2 11.19 -4.00 -22.70
C THR A 2 10.78 -2.54 -22.83
N MET A 3 9.50 -2.25 -22.62
CA MET A 3 8.91 -0.91 -22.73
C MET A 3 8.12 -0.59 -21.46
N THR A 4 8.34 0.59 -20.90
CA THR A 4 7.61 1.07 -19.72
C THR A 4 6.52 2.04 -20.17
N ILE A 5 5.27 1.81 -19.72
CA ILE A 5 4.12 2.66 -20.00
C ILE A 5 3.62 3.27 -18.68
N ASN A 6 3.51 4.60 -18.62
CA ASN A 6 2.91 5.30 -17.50
C ASN A 6 1.43 5.54 -17.79
N VAL A 7 0.55 5.12 -16.88
CA VAL A 7 -0.90 5.24 -17.01
C VAL A 7 -1.45 6.09 -15.87
N LYS A 8 -2.42 6.97 -16.17
CA LYS A 8 -3.15 7.70 -15.12
C LYS A 8 -4.05 6.72 -14.35
N ASP A 9 -4.05 6.83 -13.03
CA ASP A 9 -4.73 5.90 -12.12
C ASP A 9 -6.22 5.67 -12.44
N ARG A 10 -6.94 6.72 -12.87
CA ARG A 10 -8.35 6.62 -13.30
C ARG A 10 -8.63 5.64 -14.44
N PHE A 11 -7.60 5.22 -15.17
CA PHE A 11 -7.68 4.26 -16.26
C PHE A 11 -7.06 2.89 -15.90
N ALA A 12 -6.60 2.69 -14.66
CA ALA A 12 -5.92 1.48 -14.21
C ALA A 12 -6.77 0.23 -14.47
N ASP A 13 -8.06 0.26 -14.12
CA ASP A 13 -8.95 -0.89 -14.31
C ASP A 13 -9.12 -1.27 -15.79
N GLN A 14 -9.24 -0.28 -16.67
CA GLN A 14 -9.36 -0.49 -18.12
C GLN A 14 -8.08 -1.10 -18.71
N VAL A 15 -6.92 -0.61 -18.25
CA VAL A 15 -5.63 -1.17 -18.65
C VAL A 15 -5.47 -2.59 -18.11
N MET A 16 -5.78 -2.84 -16.84
CA MET A 16 -5.72 -4.20 -16.27
C MET A 16 -6.66 -5.18 -16.99
N ALA A 17 -7.84 -4.72 -17.40
CA ALA A 17 -8.76 -5.53 -18.21
C ALA A 17 -8.17 -5.86 -19.59
N PHE A 18 -7.54 -4.88 -20.26
CA PHE A 18 -6.84 -5.10 -21.52
C PHE A 18 -5.64 -6.06 -21.36
N LEU A 19 -4.80 -5.87 -20.34
CA LEU A 19 -3.65 -6.73 -20.07
C LEU A 19 -4.06 -8.19 -19.85
N LYS A 20 -5.22 -8.44 -19.23
CA LYS A 20 -5.79 -9.79 -19.06
C LYS A 20 -6.20 -10.47 -20.38
N THR A 21 -6.37 -9.72 -21.47
CA THR A 21 -6.67 -10.29 -22.80
C THR A 21 -5.43 -10.76 -23.56
N LEU A 22 -4.24 -10.36 -23.11
CA LEU A 22 -2.99 -10.71 -23.77
C LEU A 22 -2.53 -12.12 -23.36
N PRO A 23 -1.73 -12.81 -24.21
CA PRO A 23 -1.11 -14.08 -23.85
C PRO A 23 -0.30 -13.98 -22.55
N LYS A 24 -0.27 -15.05 -21.74
CA LYS A 24 0.34 -15.05 -20.39
C LYS A 24 1.83 -14.72 -20.36
N ASP A 25 2.51 -14.91 -21.48
CA ASP A 25 3.93 -14.66 -21.70
C ASP A 25 4.22 -13.28 -22.33
N ALA A 26 3.18 -12.57 -22.76
CA ALA A 26 3.31 -11.26 -23.42
C ALA A 26 3.42 -10.08 -22.43
N VAL A 27 3.03 -10.28 -21.17
CA VAL A 27 2.99 -9.23 -20.15
C VAL A 27 3.53 -9.76 -18.83
N GLU A 28 4.59 -9.12 -18.34
CA GLU A 28 5.04 -9.25 -16.96
C GLU A 28 4.58 -8.01 -16.18
N VAL A 29 3.66 -8.20 -15.23
CA VAL A 29 3.17 -7.12 -14.37
C VAL A 29 4.04 -7.10 -13.12
N GLU A 30 5.09 -6.29 -13.16
CA GLU A 30 5.88 -5.99 -11.97
C GLU A 30 5.10 -5.03 -11.06
N SER A 31 4.63 -5.54 -9.92
CA SER A 31 4.14 -4.67 -8.86
C SER A 31 5.29 -3.80 -8.39
N SER A 32 5.07 -2.48 -8.34
CA SER A 32 6.06 -1.53 -7.83
C SER A 32 6.45 -1.80 -6.38
N ARG A 33 5.64 -2.57 -5.63
CA ARG A 33 5.85 -2.93 -4.23
C ARG A 33 5.30 -4.33 -3.95
N PRO A 34 6.03 -5.41 -4.30
CA PRO A 34 5.56 -6.78 -4.04
C PRO A 34 5.26 -7.03 -2.55
N TRP A 35 6.07 -6.42 -1.67
CA TRP A 35 5.89 -6.46 -0.22
C TRP A 35 4.55 -5.90 0.26
N TYR A 36 3.90 -5.01 -0.49
CA TYR A 36 2.67 -4.36 -0.07
C TYR A 36 1.50 -5.36 -0.02
N ALA A 37 1.41 -6.26 -1.00
CA ALA A 37 0.38 -7.29 -1.03
C ALA A 37 0.54 -8.27 0.14
N ASP A 38 1.77 -8.66 0.44
CA ASP A 38 2.11 -9.55 1.55
C ASP A 38 1.83 -8.89 2.90
N GLU A 39 2.20 -7.61 3.06
CA GLU A 39 1.94 -6.84 4.29
C GLU A 39 0.45 -6.65 4.54
N VAL A 40 -0.34 -6.33 3.51
CA VAL A 40 -1.80 -6.23 3.64
C VAL A 40 -2.39 -7.57 4.06
N LYS A 41 -1.97 -8.67 3.43
CA LYS A 41 -2.43 -10.01 3.79
C LYS A 41 -2.09 -10.35 5.25
N ARG A 42 -0.85 -10.11 5.67
CA ARG A 42 -0.38 -10.33 7.05
C ARG A 42 -1.24 -9.57 8.06
N ARG A 43 -1.47 -8.27 7.83
CA ARG A 43 -2.30 -7.45 8.73
C ARG A 43 -3.75 -7.90 8.79
N VAL A 44 -4.33 -8.33 7.68
CA VAL A 44 -5.69 -8.89 7.66
C VAL A 44 -5.77 -10.17 8.50
N GLU A 45 -4.76 -11.05 8.43
CA GLU A 45 -4.70 -12.27 9.23
C GLU A 45 -4.50 -11.98 10.72
N GLU A 46 -3.65 -11.01 11.08
CA GLU A 46 -3.46 -10.54 12.46
C GLU A 46 -4.76 -9.98 13.05
N TYR A 47 -5.49 -9.18 12.28
CA TYR A 47 -6.79 -8.67 12.69
C TYR A 47 -7.80 -9.80 12.94
N LYS A 48 -7.95 -10.71 11.97
CA LYS A 48 -8.90 -11.84 12.07
C LYS A 48 -8.57 -12.79 13.22
N SER A 49 -7.30 -12.96 13.54
CA SER A 49 -6.85 -13.81 14.65
C SER A 49 -6.87 -13.13 16.01
N GLY A 50 -7.21 -11.83 16.07
CA GLY A 50 -7.18 -11.04 17.30
C GLY A 50 -5.77 -10.77 17.84
N LYS A 51 -4.73 -11.01 17.04
CA LYS A 51 -3.32 -10.79 17.39
C LYS A 51 -2.78 -9.44 16.92
N MET A 52 -3.61 -8.64 16.24
CA MET A 52 -3.22 -7.31 15.81
C MET A 52 -2.88 -6.45 17.03
N GLU A 53 -1.63 -5.98 17.08
CA GLU A 53 -1.20 -5.03 18.10
C GLU A 53 -2.01 -3.73 17.98
N THR A 54 -2.56 -3.30 19.11
CA THR A 54 -3.27 -2.03 19.24
C THR A 54 -2.58 -1.16 20.28
N TYR A 55 -2.57 0.13 20.04
CA TYR A 55 -2.08 1.10 21.01
C TYR A 55 -3.27 1.80 21.68
N PRO A 56 -3.19 2.09 23.00
CA PRO A 56 -4.18 2.97 23.62
C PRO A 56 -4.10 4.34 22.95
N LEU A 57 -5.25 4.84 22.48
CA LEU A 57 -5.40 6.18 21.89
C LEU A 57 -5.92 7.15 22.95
N ASP A 58 -5.18 7.29 24.03
CA ASP A 58 -5.48 8.20 25.14
C ASP A 58 -4.87 9.59 24.91
N GLN A 59 -5.07 10.50 25.88
CA GLN A 59 -4.59 11.87 25.77
C GLN A 59 -3.06 11.93 25.67
N ASP A 60 -2.34 11.10 26.42
CA ASP A 60 -0.87 11.04 26.40
C ASP A 60 -0.34 10.64 25.01
N PHE A 61 -1.02 9.71 24.32
CA PHE A 61 -0.70 9.37 22.93
C PHE A 61 -0.85 10.59 22.02
N TRP A 62 -1.96 11.33 22.11
CA TRP A 62 -2.20 12.51 21.27
C TRP A 62 -1.24 13.65 21.56
N ASP A 63 -0.94 13.93 22.83
CA ASP A 63 0.03 14.94 23.24
C ASP A 63 1.44 14.62 22.69
N SER A 64 1.79 13.32 22.61
CA SER A 64 3.07 12.88 22.02
C SER A 64 3.13 13.08 20.50
N MET A 65 1.99 12.93 19.82
CA MET A 65 1.88 13.13 18.38
C MET A 65 1.94 14.62 18.03
N ASP A 66 1.23 15.47 18.78
CA ASP A 66 1.25 16.92 18.62
C ASP A 66 2.68 17.46 18.80
N LYS A 67 3.36 17.05 19.87
CA LYS A 67 4.77 17.42 20.09
C LYS A 67 5.67 17.03 18.92
N ARG A 68 5.47 15.84 18.35
CA ARG A 68 6.28 15.35 17.23
C ARG A 68 6.01 16.12 15.94
N ILE A 69 4.76 16.55 15.71
CA ILE A 69 4.38 17.39 14.57
C ILE A 69 5.04 18.77 14.73
N ASP A 70 4.96 19.38 15.91
CA ASP A 70 5.58 20.68 16.22
C ASP A 70 7.11 20.64 16.01
N GLU A 71 7.77 19.56 16.42
CA GLU A 71 9.21 19.35 16.18
C GLU A 71 9.54 19.28 14.68
N MET A 72 8.68 18.66 13.86
CA MET A 72 8.88 18.54 12.42
C MET A 72 8.66 19.86 11.66
N ASP A 73 7.70 20.69 12.10
CA ASP A 73 7.39 21.99 11.49
C ASP A 73 8.41 23.09 11.87
N SER A 74 9.25 22.84 12.88
CA SER A 74 10.30 23.76 13.35
C SER A 74 11.64 23.66 12.59
N HIS A 75 11.70 22.85 11.53
CA HIS A 75 12.87 22.64 10.65
C HIS A 75 12.58 22.98 9.19
#